data_AF-A0A5C9DWC1-F1
#
_entry.id   AF-A0A5C9DWC1-F1
#
_cell.length_a   1.000
_cell.length_b   1.000
_cell.length_c   1.000
_cell.angle_alpha   90.00
_cell.angle_beta   90.00
_cell.angle_gamma   90.00
#
_symmetry.space_group_name_H-M   'P 1'
#
loop_
_entity.id
_entity.type
_entity.pdbx_description
1 polymer ?
#
loop_
_entity_poly.entity_id
_entity_poly.type
_entity_poly.pdbx_seq_one_letter_code
_entity_poly.pdbx_strand_id
1 'polypeptide(L)'
;MSDREAVYEKVKLRSEGYYGIICLNCLFNMSSYDDLNKFAEKNNIKLFEGNNTKLDYLKDFLYYYDDLFEHSEAVKKLYGDVPTYMGKMMLEDDIFQQYISKFDFISKKELIDKFADFCADLEINVYDASEISQYHLNLYLTKKTPFLKTEAVFVRTGFELTEQNYEELLELINEASEICTWNVFVTTPYGIARIGFERMVKDMEALNVWLYYINPLHQEIMGITKGGKNKEYDSDKRDSYIEKLPRNPIRAPSQVVNVKISNYYFSESESYKPKNFRMFEIDSKNHPETVTFDVDETSKYTDIFRSIIVIDNFNGMSLVKYSKETESSDDMLVSGFLSAMDNFVSELSAQSSSLNEISYKGFYVQGLSGDLIKIALFLTKPADEILKERLMYFINKFESDFKDKITEFRESGDVSIFRQNKQIVSMIKDILKV
;
A
#
# COMPACT_ATOMS: atom_id res chain seq x y z
N MET A 1 -29.23 25.72 -12.14
CA MET A 1 -28.19 25.02 -11.37
C MET A 1 -28.34 25.41 -9.93
N SER A 2 -28.30 24.47 -9.00
CA SER A 2 -28.12 24.79 -7.57
C SER A 2 -26.71 25.38 -7.37
N ASP A 3 -26.52 26.20 -6.34
CA ASP A 3 -25.23 26.86 -6.08
C ASP A 3 -24.08 25.85 -5.89
N ARG A 4 -24.37 24.68 -5.31
CA ARG A 4 -23.41 23.56 -5.20
C ARG A 4 -22.95 22.99 -6.55
N GLU A 5 -23.84 22.95 -7.55
CA GLU A 5 -23.50 22.48 -8.89
C GLU A 5 -22.56 23.47 -9.58
N ALA A 6 -22.80 24.77 -9.39
CA ALA A 6 -21.94 25.82 -9.92
C ALA A 6 -20.53 25.77 -9.32
N VAL A 7 -20.42 25.52 -8.01
CA VAL A 7 -19.12 25.35 -7.35
C VAL A 7 -18.40 24.10 -7.87
N TYR A 8 -19.11 22.97 -7.99
CA TYR A 8 -18.53 21.73 -8.52
C TYR A 8 -17.92 21.93 -9.91
N GLU A 9 -18.68 22.49 -10.86
CA GLU A 9 -18.21 22.77 -12.22
C GLU A 9 -17.06 23.80 -12.24
N LYS A 10 -17.14 24.86 -11.40
CA LYS A 10 -16.07 25.85 -11.23
C LYS A 10 -14.76 25.18 -10.80
N VAL A 11 -14.80 24.29 -9.81
CA VAL A 11 -13.61 23.61 -9.28
C VAL A 11 -13.10 22.55 -10.28
N LYS A 12 -14.00 21.84 -10.97
CA LYS A 12 -13.66 20.87 -12.02
C LYS A 12 -12.94 21.54 -13.20
N LEU A 13 -13.44 22.68 -13.68
CA LEU A 13 -12.79 23.46 -14.75
C LEU A 13 -11.41 23.99 -14.34
N ARG A 14 -11.26 24.51 -13.11
CA ARG A 14 -9.96 24.97 -12.59
C ARG A 14 -8.93 23.85 -12.43
N SER A 15 -9.44 22.62 -12.30
CA SER A 15 -8.66 21.41 -12.16
C SER A 15 -8.17 20.82 -13.49
N GLU A 16 -8.68 21.31 -14.63
CA GLU A 16 -8.30 20.79 -15.93
C GLU A 16 -6.80 21.01 -16.23
N GLY A 17 -6.12 19.93 -16.59
CA GLY A 17 -4.69 19.96 -16.98
C GLY A 17 -3.71 19.60 -15.86
N TYR A 18 -4.22 19.36 -14.64
CA TYR A 18 -3.45 18.78 -13.55
C TYR A 18 -3.83 17.30 -13.34
N TYR A 19 -2.86 16.51 -12.88
CA TYR A 19 -3.03 15.13 -12.44
C TYR A 19 -3.01 15.09 -10.92
N GLY A 20 -4.13 14.72 -10.31
CA GLY A 20 -4.20 14.50 -8.87
C GLY A 20 -3.66 13.13 -8.48
N ILE A 21 -2.75 13.09 -7.52
CA ILE A 21 -2.25 11.83 -6.93
C ILE A 21 -3.38 11.06 -6.23
N ILE A 22 -4.30 11.78 -5.58
CA ILE A 22 -5.52 11.23 -4.97
C ILE A 22 -6.76 11.89 -5.57
N CYS A 23 -7.66 11.07 -6.12
CA CYS A 23 -8.98 11.51 -6.58
C CYS A 23 -9.99 11.51 -5.41
N LEU A 24 -10.52 12.69 -5.09
CA LEU A 24 -11.48 12.85 -4.00
C LEU A 24 -12.82 12.18 -4.33
N ASN A 25 -13.30 12.20 -5.57
CA ASN A 25 -14.51 11.45 -5.95
C ASN A 25 -14.34 9.94 -5.69
N CYS A 26 -13.17 9.36 -6.00
CA CYS A 26 -12.87 7.97 -5.67
C CYS A 26 -12.89 7.71 -4.16
N LEU A 27 -12.33 8.63 -3.36
CA LEU A 27 -12.36 8.53 -1.90
C LEU A 27 -13.80 8.54 -1.34
N PHE A 28 -14.68 9.40 -1.87
CA PHE A 28 -16.10 9.43 -1.48
C PHE A 28 -16.84 8.14 -1.89
N ASN A 29 -16.55 7.62 -3.09
CA ASN A 29 -17.13 6.37 -3.58
C ASN A 29 -16.69 5.15 -2.74
N MET A 30 -15.47 5.14 -2.21
CA MET A 30 -15.00 4.11 -1.27
C MET A 30 -15.64 4.23 0.11
N SER A 31 -16.00 5.44 0.52
CA SER A 31 -16.46 5.72 1.87
C SER A 31 -17.87 5.16 2.13
N SER A 32 -18.17 4.74 3.35
CA SER A 32 -19.55 4.40 3.74
C SER A 32 -20.42 5.67 3.89
N TYR A 33 -21.75 5.56 3.79
CA TYR A 33 -22.63 6.73 4.00
C TYR A 33 -22.56 7.21 5.46
N ASP A 34 -22.50 6.28 6.41
CA ASP A 34 -22.34 6.57 7.83
C ASP A 34 -21.08 7.39 8.11
N ASP A 35 -19.97 7.05 7.47
CA ASP A 35 -18.69 7.75 7.65
C ASP A 35 -18.72 9.16 7.06
N LEU A 36 -19.35 9.34 5.89
CA LEU A 36 -19.56 10.68 5.33
C LEU A 36 -20.45 11.54 6.22
N ASN A 37 -21.52 10.96 6.80
CA ASN A 37 -22.39 11.67 7.74
C ASN A 37 -21.64 12.06 9.02
N LYS A 38 -20.89 11.13 9.62
CA LYS A 38 -20.06 11.41 10.81
C LYS A 38 -19.06 12.52 10.56
N PHE A 39 -18.38 12.50 9.40
CA PHE A 39 -17.44 13.57 9.06
C PHE A 39 -18.15 14.91 8.88
N ALA A 40 -19.31 14.92 8.22
CA ALA A 40 -20.11 16.12 8.06
C ALA A 40 -20.57 16.69 9.40
N GLU A 41 -21.07 15.85 10.31
CA GLU A 41 -21.46 16.24 11.67
C GLU A 41 -20.27 16.79 12.46
N LYS A 42 -19.13 16.07 12.46
CA LYS A 42 -17.89 16.47 13.16
C LYS A 42 -17.39 17.84 12.71
N ASN A 43 -17.53 18.17 11.43
CA ASN A 43 -17.06 19.42 10.82
C ASN A 43 -18.18 20.47 10.62
N ASN A 44 -19.40 20.22 11.12
CA ASN A 44 -20.56 21.09 10.93
C ASN A 44 -20.86 21.42 9.45
N ILE A 45 -20.63 20.46 8.55
CA ILE A 45 -20.94 20.58 7.13
C ILE A 45 -22.44 20.39 6.96
N LYS A 46 -23.12 21.41 6.45
CA LYS A 46 -24.57 21.35 6.19
C LYS A 46 -24.84 20.54 4.92
N LEU A 47 -25.38 19.35 5.09
CA LEU A 47 -25.85 18.51 3.99
C LEU A 47 -27.22 18.99 3.50
N PHE A 48 -27.44 18.93 2.19
CA PHE A 48 -28.76 19.24 1.63
C PHE A 48 -29.73 18.06 1.82
N GLU A 49 -31.02 18.36 1.98
CA GLU A 49 -32.07 17.35 2.20
C GLU A 49 -32.37 16.55 0.92
N GLY A 50 -32.39 15.21 1.01
CA GLY A 50 -32.73 14.31 -0.09
C GLY A 50 -32.03 12.95 -0.03
N ASN A 51 -32.29 12.09 -1.02
CA ASN A 51 -31.50 10.86 -1.23
C ASN A 51 -30.15 11.26 -1.85
N ASN A 52 -29.18 11.61 -0.99
CA ASN A 52 -27.87 12.06 -1.43
C ASN A 52 -27.04 10.87 -1.96
N THR A 53 -26.64 10.95 -3.24
CA THR A 53 -25.62 10.07 -3.81
C THR A 53 -24.23 10.45 -3.27
N LYS A 54 -23.22 9.59 -3.41
CA LYS A 54 -21.82 9.92 -3.06
C LYS A 54 -21.31 11.20 -3.74
N LEU A 55 -21.73 11.42 -4.97
CA LEU A 55 -21.43 12.65 -5.70
C LEU A 55 -22.13 13.87 -5.08
N ASP A 56 -23.37 13.74 -4.56
CA ASP A 56 -24.03 14.83 -3.84
C ASP A 56 -23.27 15.20 -2.55
N TYR A 57 -22.75 14.22 -1.82
CA TYR A 57 -21.88 14.50 -0.67
C TYR A 57 -20.62 15.27 -1.08
N LEU A 58 -19.96 14.85 -2.18
CA LEU A 58 -18.78 15.57 -2.69
C LEU A 58 -19.12 17.02 -3.04
N LYS A 59 -20.26 17.25 -3.69
CA LYS A 59 -20.75 18.60 -4.04
C LYS A 59 -21.03 19.44 -2.81
N ASP A 60 -21.67 18.86 -1.79
CA ASP A 60 -21.98 19.55 -0.54
C ASP A 60 -20.71 19.93 0.23
N PHE A 61 -19.73 19.02 0.28
CA PHE A 61 -18.45 19.28 0.93
C PHE A 61 -17.66 20.35 0.17
N LEU A 62 -17.61 20.27 -1.16
CA LEU A 62 -16.95 21.28 -1.97
C LEU A 62 -17.58 22.66 -1.81
N TYR A 63 -18.91 22.73 -1.74
CA TYR A 63 -19.61 23.97 -1.49
C TYR A 63 -19.21 24.58 -0.14
N TYR A 64 -19.17 23.76 0.92
CA TYR A 64 -18.74 24.20 2.25
C TYR A 64 -17.28 24.68 2.26
N TYR A 65 -16.36 23.91 1.68
CA TYR A 65 -14.95 24.25 1.68
C TYR A 65 -14.61 25.42 0.75
N ASP A 66 -15.31 25.59 -0.39
CA ASP A 66 -15.18 26.79 -1.26
C ASP A 66 -15.63 28.04 -0.51
N ASP A 67 -16.73 27.98 0.26
CA ASP A 67 -17.19 29.12 1.07
C ASP A 67 -16.15 29.54 2.11
N LEU A 68 -15.63 28.58 2.89
CA LEU A 68 -14.57 28.85 3.87
C LEU A 68 -13.28 29.37 3.20
N PHE A 69 -12.93 28.80 2.05
CA PHE A 69 -11.75 29.19 1.30
C PHE A 69 -11.90 30.62 0.78
N GLU A 70 -13.04 31.00 0.21
CA GLU A 70 -13.25 32.33 -0.36
C GLU A 70 -13.27 33.44 0.71
N HIS A 71 -13.75 33.14 1.92
CA HIS A 71 -13.87 34.09 3.03
C HIS A 71 -12.65 34.16 3.96
N SER A 72 -11.58 33.40 3.73
CA SER A 72 -10.38 33.39 4.58
C SER A 72 -9.07 33.47 3.81
N GLU A 73 -8.42 34.65 3.82
CA GLU A 73 -7.09 34.84 3.22
C GLU A 73 -6.00 33.95 3.84
N ALA A 74 -6.14 33.61 5.12
CA ALA A 74 -5.22 32.68 5.77
C ALA A 74 -5.31 31.27 5.17
N VAL A 75 -6.53 30.80 4.89
CA VAL A 75 -6.79 29.50 4.26
C VAL A 75 -6.28 29.51 2.82
N LYS A 76 -6.56 30.57 2.04
CA LYS A 76 -6.04 30.74 0.67
C LYS A 76 -4.52 30.61 0.62
N LYS A 77 -3.82 31.29 1.54
CA LYS A 77 -2.36 31.26 1.61
C LYS A 77 -1.80 29.89 2.03
N LEU A 78 -2.50 29.16 2.90
CA LEU A 78 -2.03 27.90 3.44
C LEU A 78 -2.23 26.72 2.47
N TYR A 79 -3.36 26.69 1.76
CA TYR A 79 -3.74 25.53 0.95
C TYR A 79 -3.67 25.77 -0.57
N GLY A 80 -3.68 27.03 -1.02
CA GLY A 80 -3.57 27.38 -2.44
C GLY A 80 -4.84 27.14 -3.27
N ASP A 81 -5.54 26.03 -3.06
CA ASP A 81 -6.80 25.71 -3.72
C ASP A 81 -7.78 24.89 -2.85
N VAL A 82 -9.04 24.83 -3.30
CA VAL A 82 -10.14 24.15 -2.60
C VAL A 82 -9.97 22.62 -2.54
N PRO A 83 -9.62 21.91 -3.64
CA PRO A 83 -9.33 20.47 -3.58
C PRO A 83 -8.26 20.12 -2.55
N THR A 84 -7.20 20.91 -2.47
CA THR A 84 -6.10 20.72 -1.52
C THR A 84 -6.55 20.97 -0.09
N TYR A 85 -7.34 22.02 0.14
CA TYR A 85 -7.89 22.28 1.47
C TYR A 85 -8.80 21.13 1.94
N MET A 86 -9.80 20.76 1.15
CA MET A 86 -10.72 19.68 1.48
C MET A 86 -9.97 18.35 1.65
N GLY A 87 -9.08 18.03 0.70
CA GLY A 87 -8.30 16.80 0.72
C GLY A 87 -7.44 16.67 1.98
N LYS A 88 -6.76 17.74 2.40
CA LYS A 88 -5.97 17.73 3.66
C LYS A 88 -6.84 17.54 4.89
N MET A 89 -7.99 18.21 4.98
CA MET A 89 -8.92 18.02 6.10
C MET A 89 -9.45 16.58 6.15
N MET A 90 -9.66 15.94 5.00
CA MET A 90 -10.02 14.52 4.96
C MET A 90 -8.85 13.61 5.35
N LEU A 91 -7.62 13.88 4.87
CA LEU A 91 -6.45 13.09 5.25
C LEU A 91 -6.17 13.14 6.75
N GLU A 92 -6.37 14.27 7.41
CA GLU A 92 -6.12 14.41 8.85
C GLU A 92 -7.18 13.73 9.72
N ASP A 93 -8.31 13.33 9.13
CA ASP A 93 -9.41 12.69 9.83
C ASP A 93 -9.29 11.17 9.89
N ASP A 94 -9.48 10.61 11.08
CA ASP A 94 -9.40 9.18 11.38
C ASP A 94 -10.40 8.34 10.59
N ILE A 95 -11.55 8.92 10.23
CA ILE A 95 -12.60 8.26 9.43
C ILE A 95 -12.07 7.88 8.04
N PHE A 96 -11.24 8.72 7.42
CA PHE A 96 -10.78 8.51 6.05
C PHE A 96 -9.47 7.73 5.94
N GLN A 97 -8.70 7.60 7.03
CA GLN A 97 -7.42 6.85 7.05
C GLN A 97 -7.57 5.43 6.48
N GLN A 98 -8.66 4.73 6.82
CA GLN A 98 -8.95 3.39 6.29
C GLN A 98 -9.15 3.36 4.76
N TYR A 99 -9.72 4.42 4.18
CA TYR A 99 -9.98 4.50 2.74
C TYR A 99 -8.75 4.96 1.97
N ILE A 100 -7.97 5.88 2.55
CA ILE A 100 -6.71 6.34 1.96
C ILE A 100 -5.71 5.19 1.84
N SER A 101 -5.70 4.26 2.82
CA SER A 101 -4.86 3.06 2.76
C SER A 101 -5.13 2.15 1.55
N LYS A 102 -6.29 2.30 0.87
CA LYS A 102 -6.61 1.58 -0.37
C LYS A 102 -5.83 2.08 -1.58
N PHE A 103 -5.21 3.26 -1.49
CA PHE A 103 -4.24 3.74 -2.47
C PHE A 103 -2.82 3.22 -2.21
N ASP A 104 -2.65 2.22 -1.33
CA ASP A 104 -1.36 1.59 -1.04
C ASP A 104 -1.39 0.10 -1.36
N PHE A 105 -0.21 -0.48 -1.52
CA PHE A 105 -0.07 -1.94 -1.51
C PHE A 105 0.06 -2.44 -0.08
N ILE A 106 -0.63 -3.54 0.22
CA ILE A 106 -0.44 -4.24 1.51
C ILE A 106 0.94 -4.90 1.54
N SER A 107 1.34 -5.53 0.43
CA SER A 107 2.65 -6.18 0.29
C SER A 107 3.58 -5.29 -0.54
N LYS A 108 4.78 -5.06 0.01
CA LYS A 108 5.88 -4.40 -0.70
C LYS A 108 6.31 -5.22 -1.90
N LYS A 109 6.29 -6.54 -1.79
CA LYS A 109 6.59 -7.45 -2.90
C LYS A 109 5.64 -7.25 -4.09
N GLU A 110 4.35 -6.97 -3.85
CA GLU A 110 3.41 -6.61 -4.93
C GLU A 110 3.85 -5.34 -5.66
N LEU A 111 4.21 -4.29 -4.92
CA LEU A 111 4.71 -3.03 -5.49
C LEU A 111 6.01 -3.25 -6.30
N ILE A 112 6.94 -4.04 -5.76
CA ILE A 112 8.18 -4.43 -6.44
C ILE A 112 7.88 -5.16 -7.75
N ASP A 113 6.98 -6.15 -7.72
CA ASP A 113 6.67 -6.96 -8.90
C ASP A 113 6.00 -6.10 -10.00
N LYS A 114 5.09 -5.18 -9.64
CA LYS A 114 4.49 -4.24 -10.61
C LYS A 114 5.51 -3.31 -11.24
N PHE A 115 6.43 -2.77 -10.44
CA PHE A 115 7.49 -1.91 -10.96
C PHE A 115 8.48 -2.70 -11.84
N ALA A 116 8.80 -3.95 -11.46
CA ALA A 116 9.70 -4.81 -12.21
C ALA A 116 9.12 -5.21 -13.57
N ASP A 117 7.83 -5.52 -13.64
CA ASP A 117 7.12 -5.80 -14.90
C ASP A 117 7.17 -4.56 -15.82
N PHE A 118 6.87 -3.37 -15.28
CA PHE A 118 7.00 -2.11 -16.01
C PHE A 118 8.42 -1.85 -16.54
N CYS A 119 9.46 -2.07 -15.73
CA CYS A 119 10.84 -1.91 -16.16
C CYS A 119 11.21 -2.88 -17.30
N ALA A 120 10.74 -4.13 -17.22
CA ALA A 120 10.99 -5.13 -18.26
C ALA A 120 10.36 -4.73 -19.60
N ASP A 121 9.15 -4.14 -19.57
CA ASP A 121 8.49 -3.58 -20.76
C ASP A 121 9.31 -2.44 -21.40
N LEU A 122 10.10 -1.72 -20.60
CA LEU A 122 11.03 -0.67 -21.06
C LEU A 122 12.42 -1.22 -21.48
N GLU A 123 12.53 -2.54 -21.65
CA GLU A 123 13.77 -3.24 -22.00
C GLU A 123 14.87 -3.15 -20.92
N ILE A 124 14.48 -3.08 -19.64
CA ILE A 124 15.40 -3.00 -18.50
C ILE A 124 15.45 -4.35 -17.78
N ASN A 125 16.64 -4.82 -17.43
CA ASN A 125 16.79 -6.00 -16.57
C ASN A 125 16.70 -5.58 -15.11
N VAL A 126 15.89 -6.30 -14.34
CA VAL A 126 15.59 -6.01 -12.93
C VAL A 126 16.18 -7.10 -12.05
N TYR A 127 17.13 -6.74 -11.20
CA TYR A 127 17.71 -7.64 -10.22
C TYR A 127 17.15 -7.34 -8.83
N ASP A 128 16.90 -8.40 -8.08
CA ASP A 128 16.62 -8.29 -6.65
C ASP A 128 17.93 -8.01 -5.91
N ALA A 129 17.95 -6.92 -5.15
CA ALA A 129 19.12 -6.48 -4.38
C ALA A 129 18.87 -6.55 -2.87
N SER A 130 17.70 -7.01 -2.42
CA SER A 130 17.27 -6.99 -1.02
C SER A 130 18.17 -7.77 -0.06
N GLU A 131 18.79 -8.86 -0.54
CA GLU A 131 19.72 -9.69 0.22
C GLU A 131 21.14 -9.10 0.33
N ILE A 132 21.41 -7.98 -0.35
CA ILE A 132 22.72 -7.30 -0.31
C ILE A 132 22.62 -6.17 0.70
N SER A 133 23.25 -6.36 1.87
CA SER A 133 23.21 -5.38 2.96
C SER A 133 23.85 -4.03 2.61
N GLN A 134 24.78 -4.00 1.66
CA GLN A 134 25.44 -2.77 1.24
C GLN A 134 24.44 -1.85 0.51
N TYR A 135 24.28 -0.60 0.97
CA TYR A 135 23.35 0.41 0.45
C TYR A 135 21.85 0.09 0.57
N HIS A 136 21.48 -1.09 1.10
CA HIS A 136 20.09 -1.47 1.40
C HIS A 136 19.09 -1.25 0.25
N LEU A 137 19.50 -1.61 -0.97
CA LEU A 137 18.67 -1.45 -2.17
C LEU A 137 17.55 -2.49 -2.22
N ASN A 138 16.42 -2.13 -2.83
CA ASN A 138 15.37 -3.11 -3.13
C ASN A 138 15.62 -3.76 -4.48
N LEU A 139 15.88 -2.95 -5.51
CA LEU A 139 16.18 -3.45 -6.85
C LEU A 139 17.43 -2.76 -7.40
N TYR A 140 18.07 -3.46 -8.34
CA TYR A 140 19.15 -2.90 -9.13
C TYR A 140 18.87 -3.13 -10.61
N LEU A 141 18.82 -2.04 -11.38
CA LEU A 141 18.43 -2.08 -12.79
C LEU A 141 19.65 -2.01 -13.68
N THR A 142 19.62 -2.74 -14.80
CA THR A 142 20.67 -2.63 -15.83
C THR A 142 20.09 -2.57 -17.23
N LYS A 143 20.60 -1.63 -18.03
CA LYS A 143 20.28 -1.49 -19.46
C LYS A 143 21.57 -1.40 -20.28
N LYS A 144 21.71 -2.28 -21.28
CA LYS A 144 22.92 -2.42 -22.11
C LYS A 144 22.81 -1.69 -23.45
N THR A 145 22.52 -0.38 -23.49
CA THR A 145 22.61 0.37 -24.76
C THR A 145 22.76 1.89 -24.59
N PRO A 146 23.74 2.56 -25.26
CA PRO A 146 24.96 2.01 -25.89
C PRO A 146 26.08 1.67 -24.89
N PHE A 147 25.95 2.13 -23.64
CA PHE A 147 26.81 1.78 -22.52
C PHE A 147 25.96 1.16 -21.41
N LEU A 148 26.60 0.42 -20.51
CA LEU A 148 25.93 -0.10 -19.32
C LEU A 148 25.44 1.07 -18.47
N LYS A 149 24.13 1.19 -18.37
CA LYS A 149 23.44 2.11 -17.47
C LYS A 149 22.92 1.31 -16.29
N THR A 150 23.11 1.85 -15.09
CA THR A 150 22.72 1.20 -13.85
C THR A 150 21.85 2.12 -13.01
N GLU A 151 20.84 1.56 -12.35
CA GLU A 151 19.93 2.33 -11.49
C GLU A 151 19.78 1.64 -10.15
N ALA A 152 19.93 2.41 -9.06
CA ALA A 152 19.63 1.96 -7.71
C ALA A 152 18.18 2.30 -7.40
N VAL A 153 17.39 1.30 -7.00
CA VAL A 153 15.95 1.48 -6.79
C VAL A 153 15.61 1.25 -5.33
N PHE A 154 14.96 2.25 -4.76
CA PHE A 154 14.32 2.18 -3.46
C PHE A 154 12.81 2.08 -3.66
N VAL A 155 12.20 1.12 -2.98
CA VAL A 155 10.77 0.89 -3.02
C VAL A 155 10.24 1.01 -1.59
N ARG A 156 9.23 1.85 -1.38
CA ARG A 156 8.55 1.98 -0.08
C ARG A 156 7.05 2.07 -0.27
N THR A 157 6.31 1.24 0.45
CA THR A 157 4.85 1.44 0.58
C THR A 157 4.56 2.68 1.41
N GLY A 158 3.32 3.16 1.38
CA GLY A 158 2.89 4.23 2.27
C GLY A 158 3.01 3.85 3.74
N PHE A 159 2.76 2.60 4.11
CA PHE A 159 2.97 2.12 5.50
C PHE A 159 4.43 2.25 5.98
N GLU A 160 5.41 2.00 5.10
CA GLU A 160 6.83 2.13 5.43
C GLU A 160 7.29 3.59 5.56
N LEU A 161 6.60 4.54 4.94
CA LEU A 161 6.98 5.96 4.90
C LEU A 161 6.50 6.73 6.13
N THR A 162 7.18 6.49 7.25
CA THR A 162 7.17 7.41 8.41
C THR A 162 8.17 8.54 8.18
N GLU A 163 8.06 9.64 8.95
CA GLU A 163 9.04 10.73 8.93
C GLU A 163 10.47 10.24 9.12
N GLN A 164 10.69 9.38 10.11
CA GLN A 164 12.01 8.81 10.39
C GLN A 164 12.52 7.96 9.22
N ASN A 165 11.71 7.02 8.73
CA ASN A 165 12.11 6.13 7.65
C ASN A 165 12.34 6.88 6.33
N TYR A 166 11.65 8.02 6.14
CA TYR A 166 11.85 8.87 4.98
C TYR A 166 13.20 9.59 5.04
N GLU A 167 13.58 10.15 6.18
CA GLU A 167 14.91 10.76 6.35
C GLU A 167 16.03 9.71 6.14
N GLU A 168 15.89 8.53 6.72
CA GLU A 168 16.82 7.40 6.50
C GLU A 168 16.90 7.01 5.01
N LEU A 169 15.77 7.03 4.29
CA LEU A 169 15.73 6.78 2.86
C LEU A 169 16.53 7.83 2.07
N LEU A 170 16.43 9.13 2.43
CA LEU A 170 17.18 10.20 1.76
C LEU A 170 18.69 9.99 1.90
N GLU A 171 19.15 9.54 3.08
CA GLU A 171 20.55 9.18 3.33
C GLU A 171 20.99 8.01 2.44
N LEU A 172 20.22 6.93 2.41
CA LEU A 172 20.50 5.75 1.59
C LEU A 172 20.57 6.08 0.08
N ILE A 173 19.67 6.93 -0.40
CA ILE A 173 19.68 7.43 -1.79
C ILE A 173 20.99 8.14 -2.09
N ASN A 174 21.46 8.99 -1.17
CA ASN A 174 22.69 9.71 -1.36
C ASN A 174 23.89 8.74 -1.43
N GLU A 175 23.98 7.80 -0.49
CA GLU A 175 25.04 6.78 -0.46
C GLU A 175 25.07 5.89 -1.72
N ALA A 176 23.91 5.48 -2.22
CA ALA A 176 23.81 4.63 -3.41
C ALA A 176 24.29 5.33 -4.70
N SER A 177 24.41 6.67 -4.69
CA SER A 177 24.84 7.45 -5.85
C SER A 177 26.24 7.08 -6.37
N GLU A 178 27.08 6.49 -5.52
CA GLU A 178 28.41 6.03 -5.89
C GLU A 178 28.41 4.81 -6.80
N ILE A 179 27.37 3.96 -6.75
CA ILE A 179 27.34 2.68 -7.46
C ILE A 179 26.41 2.67 -8.68
N CYS A 180 25.57 3.69 -8.86
CA CYS A 180 24.57 3.73 -9.92
C CYS A 180 24.66 5.00 -10.78
N THR A 181 24.21 4.89 -12.03
CA THR A 181 24.09 6.05 -12.93
C THR A 181 22.94 6.95 -12.49
N TRP A 182 21.84 6.35 -12.03
CA TRP A 182 20.63 7.05 -11.58
C TRP A 182 20.07 6.43 -10.32
N ASN A 183 19.48 7.27 -9.47
CA ASN A 183 18.65 6.83 -8.37
C ASN A 183 17.18 6.87 -8.77
N VAL A 184 16.43 5.85 -8.33
CA VAL A 184 15.00 5.72 -8.56
C VAL A 184 14.31 5.49 -7.22
N PHE A 185 13.26 6.25 -6.95
CA PHE A 185 12.39 6.03 -5.81
C PHE A 185 10.98 5.72 -6.30
N VAL A 186 10.43 4.61 -5.82
CA VAL A 186 9.08 4.13 -6.16
C VAL A 186 8.26 4.05 -4.88
N THR A 187 7.09 4.67 -4.92
CA THR A 187 6.13 4.61 -3.81
C THR A 187 4.69 4.54 -4.31
N THR A 188 3.73 4.81 -3.44
CA THR A 188 2.30 4.80 -3.72
C THR A 188 1.70 6.18 -3.46
N PRO A 189 0.49 6.47 -3.96
CA PRO A 189 -0.21 7.70 -3.60
C PRO A 189 -0.33 7.90 -2.08
N TYR A 190 -0.52 6.83 -1.29
CA TYR A 190 -0.54 6.94 0.17
C TYR A 190 0.83 7.36 0.74
N GLY A 191 1.93 6.83 0.20
CA GLY A 191 3.28 7.24 0.58
C GLY A 191 3.55 8.72 0.33
N ILE A 192 3.12 9.23 -0.83
CA ILE A 192 3.19 10.67 -1.14
C ILE A 192 2.35 11.47 -0.15
N ALA A 193 1.14 11.01 0.16
CA ALA A 193 0.24 11.68 1.08
C ALA A 193 0.83 11.85 2.49
N ARG A 194 1.53 10.83 2.99
CA ARG A 194 2.11 10.83 4.34
C ARG A 194 3.24 11.83 4.50
N ILE A 195 4.12 11.94 3.50
CA ILE A 195 5.27 12.86 3.54
C ILE A 195 4.89 14.28 3.10
N GLY A 196 3.91 14.38 2.20
CA GLY A 196 3.53 15.61 1.52
C GLY A 196 4.17 15.70 0.13
N PHE A 197 3.34 15.92 -0.88
CA PHE A 197 3.73 15.97 -2.29
C PHE A 197 4.83 17.00 -2.56
N GLU A 198 4.68 18.22 -2.07
CA GLU A 198 5.59 19.34 -2.32
C GLU A 198 6.97 19.11 -1.69
N ARG A 199 7.00 18.52 -0.49
CA ARG A 199 8.24 18.11 0.17
C ARG A 199 8.92 17.01 -0.64
N MET A 200 8.19 15.95 -0.97
CA MET A 200 8.75 14.82 -1.70
C MET A 200 9.31 15.23 -3.06
N VAL A 201 8.60 16.08 -3.83
CA VAL A 201 9.09 16.60 -5.10
C VAL A 201 10.38 17.39 -4.89
N LYS A 202 10.41 18.32 -3.93
CA LYS A 202 11.58 19.16 -3.64
C LYS A 202 12.80 18.31 -3.28
N ASP A 203 12.63 17.31 -2.42
CA ASP A 203 13.72 16.47 -1.93
C ASP A 203 14.23 15.54 -3.06
N MET A 204 13.34 14.97 -3.86
CA MET A 204 13.72 14.13 -5.00
C MET A 204 14.42 14.94 -6.12
N GLU A 205 13.98 16.17 -6.38
CA GLU A 205 14.67 17.07 -7.31
C GLU A 205 16.07 17.44 -6.79
N ALA A 206 16.21 17.74 -5.50
CA ALA A 206 17.49 18.05 -4.87
C ALA A 206 18.49 16.89 -4.97
N LEU A 207 18.02 15.66 -4.79
CA LEU A 207 18.81 14.43 -4.89
C LEU A 207 18.97 13.89 -6.31
N ASN A 208 18.41 14.57 -7.33
CA ASN A 208 18.40 14.11 -8.73
C ASN A 208 17.80 12.71 -8.93
N VAL A 209 16.72 12.39 -8.22
CA VAL A 209 16.05 11.08 -8.24
C VAL A 209 14.89 11.06 -9.23
N TRP A 210 14.72 9.92 -9.89
CA TRP A 210 13.48 9.61 -10.63
C TRP A 210 12.42 9.13 -9.62
N LEU A 211 11.39 9.94 -9.39
CA LEU A 211 10.27 9.58 -8.52
C LEU A 211 9.15 8.98 -9.35
N TYR A 212 8.71 7.78 -8.96
CA TYR A 212 7.52 7.13 -9.49
C TYR A 212 6.51 6.87 -8.39
N TYR A 213 5.23 6.93 -8.74
CA TYR A 213 4.20 6.28 -7.94
C TYR A 213 3.49 5.21 -8.75
N ILE A 214 3.05 4.17 -8.04
CA ILE A 214 2.20 3.11 -8.56
C ILE A 214 0.89 3.15 -7.79
N ASN A 215 -0.21 3.34 -8.51
CA ASN A 215 -1.55 3.39 -7.93
C ASN A 215 -2.23 2.02 -8.13
N PRO A 216 -2.40 1.23 -7.06
CA PRO A 216 -3.04 -0.08 -7.17
C PRO A 216 -4.52 0.03 -7.56
N LEU A 217 -5.19 1.14 -7.20
CA LEU A 217 -6.62 1.32 -7.41
C LEU A 217 -6.98 1.54 -8.88
N HIS A 218 -6.16 2.34 -9.57
CA HIS A 218 -6.39 2.72 -10.96
C HIS A 218 -5.50 1.95 -11.94
N GLN A 219 -4.66 1.04 -11.42
CA GLN A 219 -3.68 0.30 -12.19
C GLN A 219 -2.85 1.25 -13.08
N GLU A 220 -2.28 2.30 -12.49
CA GLU A 220 -1.43 3.26 -13.19
C GLU A 220 -0.05 3.38 -12.54
N ILE A 221 0.94 3.67 -13.38
CA ILE A 221 2.30 4.03 -12.98
C ILE A 221 2.59 5.39 -13.61
N MET A 222 3.08 6.33 -12.83
CA MET A 222 3.42 7.66 -13.32
C MET A 222 4.76 8.12 -12.74
N GLY A 223 5.58 8.72 -13.60
CA GLY A 223 6.80 9.41 -13.17
C GLY A 223 6.49 10.85 -12.80
N ILE A 224 6.87 11.29 -11.60
CA ILE A 224 6.68 12.67 -11.14
C ILE A 224 7.90 13.51 -11.49
N THR A 225 9.07 13.14 -10.98
CA THR A 225 10.34 13.84 -11.20
C THR A 225 11.24 13.03 -12.14
N LYS A 226 12.11 13.74 -12.85
CA LYS A 226 13.16 13.11 -13.67
C LYS A 226 14.51 13.33 -13.00
N GLY A 227 15.20 12.23 -12.72
CA GLY A 227 16.54 12.29 -12.16
C GLY A 227 17.63 12.59 -13.19
N GLY A 228 18.75 13.07 -12.69
CA GLY A 228 19.98 13.36 -13.45
C GLY A 228 21.04 12.30 -13.19
N LYS A 229 22.05 12.21 -14.07
CA LYS A 229 23.18 11.30 -13.85
C LYS A 229 23.92 11.68 -12.56
N ASN A 230 24.20 10.69 -11.71
CA ASN A 230 24.94 10.87 -10.48
C ASN A 230 26.38 11.33 -10.74
N LYS A 231 26.83 12.32 -9.96
CA LYS A 231 28.17 12.93 -10.09
C LYS A 231 29.25 12.12 -9.39
N GLU A 232 28.89 11.42 -8.32
CA GLU A 232 29.79 10.63 -7.47
C GLU A 232 29.96 9.20 -7.97
N TYR A 233 29.38 8.89 -9.12
CA TYR A 233 29.41 7.58 -9.75
C TYR A 233 30.83 7.05 -9.98
N ASP A 234 31.11 5.88 -9.41
CA ASP A 234 32.36 5.16 -9.51
C ASP A 234 32.14 3.82 -10.24
N SER A 235 32.89 3.60 -11.32
CA SER A 235 32.75 2.40 -12.15
C SER A 235 33.25 1.14 -11.46
N ASP A 236 34.28 1.23 -10.62
CA ASP A 236 34.88 0.10 -9.93
C ASP A 236 33.97 -0.34 -8.77
N LYS A 237 33.42 0.62 -8.02
CA LYS A 237 32.41 0.33 -6.98
C LYS A 237 31.16 -0.29 -7.58
N ARG A 238 30.68 0.23 -8.73
CA ARG A 238 29.55 -0.34 -9.49
C ARG A 238 29.83 -1.79 -9.87
N ASP A 239 30.97 -2.08 -10.50
CA ASP A 239 31.26 -3.43 -10.99
C ASP A 239 31.40 -4.42 -9.84
N SER A 240 32.05 -4.00 -8.74
CA SER A 240 32.09 -4.79 -7.50
C SER A 240 30.71 -5.05 -6.91
N TYR A 241 29.77 -4.11 -7.03
CA TYR A 241 28.39 -4.31 -6.59
C TYR A 241 27.63 -5.29 -7.51
N ILE A 242 27.80 -5.16 -8.84
CA ILE A 242 27.16 -6.05 -9.82
C ILE A 242 27.56 -7.53 -9.61
N GLU A 243 28.80 -7.79 -9.23
CA GLU A 243 29.27 -9.17 -8.95
C GLU A 243 28.53 -9.84 -7.79
N LYS A 244 27.92 -9.06 -6.89
CA LYS A 244 27.14 -9.56 -5.76
C LYS A 244 25.67 -9.84 -6.12
N LEU A 245 25.20 -9.32 -7.25
CA LEU A 245 23.81 -9.49 -7.67
C LEU A 245 23.51 -10.96 -8.00
N PRO A 246 22.24 -11.39 -7.85
CA PRO A 246 21.81 -12.70 -8.33
C PRO A 246 22.15 -12.89 -9.81
N ARG A 247 22.57 -14.11 -10.17
CA ARG A 247 22.95 -14.43 -11.56
C ARG A 247 21.82 -14.17 -12.57
N ASN A 248 20.58 -14.43 -12.14
CA ASN A 248 19.40 -14.25 -12.97
C ASN A 248 18.59 -13.06 -12.44
N PRO A 249 18.15 -12.16 -13.32
CA PRO A 249 17.22 -11.10 -12.93
C PRO A 249 15.87 -11.70 -12.55
N ILE A 250 15.14 -11.02 -11.66
CA ILE A 250 13.76 -11.40 -11.31
C ILE A 250 12.80 -11.08 -12.46
N ARG A 251 13.13 -10.06 -13.26
CA ARG A 251 12.44 -9.69 -14.49
C ARG A 251 13.44 -9.25 -15.57
N ALA A 252 13.24 -9.76 -16.78
CA ALA A 252 14.03 -9.39 -17.95
C ALA A 252 13.14 -9.17 -19.19
N PRO A 253 13.58 -8.37 -20.15
CA PRO A 253 12.82 -8.11 -21.38
C PRO A 253 12.48 -9.38 -22.17
N SER A 254 13.37 -10.38 -22.14
CA SER A 254 13.14 -11.68 -22.78
C SER A 254 11.97 -12.47 -22.19
N GLN A 255 11.55 -12.16 -20.96
CA GLN A 255 10.41 -12.80 -20.30
C GLN A 255 9.08 -12.15 -20.67
N VAL A 256 9.08 -10.90 -21.16
CA VAL A 256 7.86 -10.14 -21.53
C VAL A 256 7.04 -10.88 -22.60
N VAL A 257 7.72 -11.51 -23.57
CA VAL A 257 7.08 -12.29 -24.65
C VAL A 257 6.31 -13.51 -24.12
N ASN A 258 6.71 -14.06 -22.97
CA ASN A 258 6.18 -15.31 -22.43
C ASN A 258 5.32 -15.14 -21.15
N VAL A 259 5.42 -14.00 -20.46
CA VAL A 259 4.93 -13.84 -19.06
C VAL A 259 3.92 -12.68 -18.90
N LYS A 260 3.52 -12.01 -19.99
CA LYS A 260 2.48 -10.95 -20.08
C LYS A 260 3.06 -9.55 -19.84
N ILE A 261 2.63 -8.61 -20.68
CA ILE A 261 2.95 -7.16 -20.60
C ILE A 261 2.32 -6.60 -19.32
N SER A 262 2.92 -5.56 -18.72
CA SER A 262 2.29 -4.83 -17.61
C SER A 262 0.89 -4.39 -18.00
N ASN A 263 -0.08 -4.67 -17.13
CA ASN A 263 -1.46 -4.19 -17.32
C ASN A 263 -1.64 -2.76 -16.80
N TYR A 264 -0.59 -2.13 -16.26
CA TYR A 264 -0.70 -0.79 -15.70
C TYR A 264 -0.54 0.26 -16.79
N TYR A 265 -1.41 1.27 -16.76
CA TYR A 265 -1.30 2.43 -17.63
C TYR A 265 -0.04 3.24 -17.30
N PHE A 266 0.69 3.66 -18.33
CA PHE A 266 1.80 4.60 -18.22
C PHE A 266 1.79 5.55 -19.41
N SER A 267 1.97 6.84 -19.16
CA SER A 267 2.13 7.86 -20.19
C SER A 267 3.38 8.69 -19.95
N GLU A 268 4.39 8.50 -20.82
CA GLU A 268 5.62 9.30 -20.78
C GLU A 268 5.34 10.79 -21.04
N SER A 269 4.33 11.10 -21.86
CA SER A 269 4.00 12.48 -22.20
C SER A 269 3.35 13.26 -21.05
N GLU A 270 2.69 12.55 -20.14
CA GLU A 270 2.06 13.08 -18.94
C GLU A 270 3.00 13.03 -17.73
N SER A 271 3.99 12.13 -17.75
CA SER A 271 5.00 11.97 -16.72
C SER A 271 6.09 13.05 -16.77
N TYR A 272 6.86 13.13 -15.67
CA TYR A 272 8.09 13.90 -15.51
C TYR A 272 7.91 15.41 -15.61
N LYS A 273 6.70 15.89 -15.29
CA LYS A 273 6.35 17.32 -15.24
C LYS A 273 5.76 17.61 -13.86
N PRO A 274 6.57 17.77 -12.80
CA PRO A 274 6.07 17.92 -11.44
C PRO A 274 5.01 19.00 -11.27
N LYS A 275 5.11 20.09 -12.04
CA LYS A 275 4.13 21.19 -12.05
C LYS A 275 2.73 20.80 -12.55
N ASN A 276 2.61 19.70 -13.29
CA ASN A 276 1.35 19.17 -13.74
C ASN A 276 0.72 18.23 -12.71
N PHE A 277 1.46 17.84 -11.66
CA PHE A 277 0.95 17.02 -10.58
C PHE A 277 0.54 17.88 -9.39
N ARG A 278 -0.43 17.39 -8.64
CA ARG A 278 -0.87 17.94 -7.36
C ARG A 278 -1.36 16.82 -6.46
N MET A 279 -1.42 17.07 -5.16
CA MET A 279 -1.82 16.03 -4.22
C MET A 279 -3.25 15.54 -4.46
N PHE A 280 -4.18 16.43 -4.76
CA PHE A 280 -5.61 16.10 -4.88
C PHE A 280 -6.24 16.59 -6.17
N GLU A 281 -7.15 15.80 -6.71
CA GLU A 281 -8.10 16.22 -7.73
C GLU A 281 -9.53 15.88 -7.33
N ILE A 282 -10.50 16.61 -7.88
CA ILE A 282 -11.92 16.30 -7.63
C ILE A 282 -12.34 15.07 -8.40
N ASP A 283 -11.99 15.06 -9.68
CA ASP A 283 -12.37 14.05 -10.64
C ASP A 283 -11.20 13.86 -11.59
N SER A 284 -10.96 12.62 -11.99
CA SER A 284 -9.83 12.30 -12.84
C SER A 284 -10.31 12.13 -14.27
N LYS A 285 -9.50 12.60 -15.22
CA LYS A 285 -9.73 12.24 -16.63
C LYS A 285 -9.52 10.74 -16.89
N ASN A 286 -8.75 10.08 -16.03
CA ASN A 286 -8.33 8.68 -16.21
C ASN A 286 -9.05 7.71 -15.25
N HIS A 287 -9.83 8.20 -14.29
CA HIS A 287 -10.54 7.37 -13.32
C HIS A 287 -12.04 7.38 -13.63
N PRO A 288 -12.71 6.23 -13.73
CA PRO A 288 -14.14 6.18 -13.98
C PRO A 288 -14.93 6.84 -12.83
N GLU A 289 -15.94 7.65 -13.17
CA GLU A 289 -16.82 8.37 -12.22
C GLU A 289 -17.49 7.41 -11.21
N THR A 290 -17.72 6.16 -11.63
CA THR A 290 -18.13 5.04 -10.79
C THR A 290 -17.03 3.99 -10.79
N VAL A 291 -16.21 3.97 -9.75
CA VAL A 291 -15.39 2.78 -9.47
C VAL A 291 -16.33 1.78 -8.82
N THR A 292 -16.80 0.79 -9.58
CA THR A 292 -17.37 -0.41 -8.97
C THR A 292 -16.20 -1.16 -8.37
N PHE A 293 -16.06 -1.11 -7.04
CA PHE A 293 -15.18 -2.02 -6.31
C PHE A 293 -15.84 -3.40 -6.39
N ASP A 294 -15.75 -4.02 -7.57
CA ASP A 294 -16.55 -5.17 -7.91
C ASP A 294 -16.25 -6.33 -6.98
N VAL A 295 -17.35 -6.99 -6.65
CA VAL A 295 -17.53 -7.92 -5.54
C VAL A 295 -16.93 -9.30 -5.84
N ASP A 296 -16.38 -9.53 -7.04
CA ASP A 296 -16.05 -10.88 -7.53
C ASP A 296 -14.79 -10.97 -8.42
N GLU A 297 -13.73 -10.18 -8.18
CA GLU A 297 -12.42 -10.63 -8.67
C GLU A 297 -12.01 -11.89 -7.89
N THR A 298 -11.97 -13.03 -8.58
CA THR A 298 -11.51 -14.31 -8.04
C THR A 298 -10.09 -14.15 -7.55
N SER A 299 -9.94 -13.87 -6.25
CA SER A 299 -8.63 -13.54 -5.72
C SER A 299 -7.68 -14.73 -5.84
N LYS A 300 -6.41 -14.43 -6.13
CA LYS A 300 -5.35 -15.45 -6.27
C LYS A 300 -5.31 -16.46 -5.12
N TYR A 301 -5.66 -16.05 -3.90
CA TYR A 301 -5.60 -16.89 -2.72
C TYR A 301 -6.92 -17.53 -2.32
N THR A 302 -8.05 -17.08 -2.87
CA THR A 302 -9.38 -17.61 -2.51
C THR A 302 -9.50 -19.11 -2.75
N ASP A 303 -8.87 -19.63 -3.80
CA ASP A 303 -8.94 -21.05 -4.16
C ASP A 303 -8.05 -21.95 -3.32
N ILE A 304 -6.93 -21.41 -2.81
CA ILE A 304 -6.00 -22.18 -1.99
C ILE A 304 -6.30 -22.06 -0.49
N PHE A 305 -7.06 -21.03 -0.10
CA PHE A 305 -7.45 -20.76 1.29
C PHE A 305 -8.41 -21.82 1.85
N ARG A 306 -8.13 -22.30 3.07
CA ARG A 306 -9.00 -23.21 3.83
C ARG A 306 -9.50 -22.56 5.11
N SER A 307 -8.58 -22.17 5.99
CA SER A 307 -8.93 -21.54 7.26
C SER A 307 -7.78 -20.68 7.77
N ILE A 308 -8.12 -19.72 8.63
CA ILE A 308 -7.17 -18.92 9.41
C ILE A 308 -7.63 -18.95 10.86
N ILE A 309 -6.67 -19.15 11.77
CA ILE A 309 -6.89 -19.13 13.21
C ILE A 309 -5.98 -18.05 13.79
N VAL A 310 -6.59 -17.13 14.54
CA VAL A 310 -5.89 -16.12 15.34
C VAL A 310 -5.87 -16.62 16.78
N ILE A 311 -4.69 -16.71 17.36
CA ILE A 311 -4.43 -17.33 18.65
C ILE A 311 -3.75 -16.28 19.54
N ASP A 312 -4.16 -16.16 20.79
CA ASP A 312 -3.46 -15.32 21.76
C ASP A 312 -2.13 -15.98 22.17
N ASN A 313 -1.04 -15.20 22.13
CA ASN A 313 0.30 -15.71 22.46
C ASN A 313 0.46 -16.09 23.94
N PHE A 314 -0.32 -15.49 24.84
CA PHE A 314 -0.14 -15.68 26.27
C PHE A 314 -0.78 -16.99 26.75
N ASN A 315 -2.04 -17.24 26.39
CA ASN A 315 -2.78 -18.43 26.85
C ASN A 315 -2.96 -19.51 25.78
N GLY A 316 -2.57 -19.26 24.53
CA GLY A 316 -2.71 -20.22 23.42
C GLY A 316 -4.16 -20.45 22.97
N MET A 317 -5.11 -19.64 23.43
CA MET A 317 -6.52 -19.78 23.08
C MET A 317 -6.81 -19.13 21.73
N SER A 318 -7.69 -19.79 20.96
CA SER A 318 -8.18 -19.25 19.69
C SER A 318 -9.11 -18.06 19.94
N LEU A 319 -8.71 -16.88 19.50
CA LEU A 319 -9.51 -15.66 19.50
C LEU A 319 -10.53 -15.69 18.35
N VAL A 320 -10.06 -16.03 17.15
CA VAL A 320 -10.85 -15.97 15.92
C VAL A 320 -10.55 -17.20 15.07
N LYS A 321 -11.60 -17.78 14.51
CA LYS A 321 -11.49 -18.74 13.41
C LYS A 321 -12.34 -18.27 12.24
N TYR A 322 -11.73 -18.26 11.06
CA TYR A 322 -12.42 -18.00 9.81
C TYR A 322 -12.09 -19.13 8.84
N SER A 323 -13.11 -19.77 8.28
CA SER A 323 -12.98 -20.93 7.39
C SER A 323 -13.83 -20.74 6.13
N LYS A 324 -13.33 -21.25 5.00
CA LYS A 324 -14.07 -21.30 3.73
C LYS A 324 -15.20 -22.34 3.76
N GLU A 325 -14.99 -23.44 4.50
CA GLU A 325 -15.94 -24.54 4.64
C GLU A 325 -16.74 -24.40 5.95
N THR A 326 -18.04 -24.69 5.90
CA THR A 326 -18.94 -24.76 7.06
C THR A 326 -18.74 -26.02 7.90
N GLU A 327 -17.75 -26.86 7.58
CA GLU A 327 -17.48 -28.06 8.36
C GLU A 327 -16.80 -27.73 9.70
N SER A 328 -17.41 -28.26 10.76
CA SER A 328 -16.97 -28.18 12.15
C SER A 328 -15.67 -28.96 12.35
N SER A 329 -14.55 -28.40 11.89
CA SER A 329 -13.23 -28.80 12.35
C SER A 329 -13.08 -28.33 13.80
N ASP A 330 -12.77 -29.24 14.72
CA ASP A 330 -12.77 -28.97 16.16
C ASP A 330 -11.61 -28.02 16.53
N ASP A 331 -11.92 -26.77 16.90
CA ASP A 331 -10.96 -25.68 17.12
C ASP A 331 -9.90 -26.05 18.17
N MET A 332 -10.30 -26.87 19.17
CA MET A 332 -9.40 -27.34 20.21
C MET A 332 -8.40 -28.37 19.69
N LEU A 333 -8.76 -29.20 18.70
CA LEU A 333 -7.84 -30.17 18.10
C LEU A 333 -6.78 -29.48 17.25
N VAL A 334 -7.18 -28.46 16.47
CA VAL A 334 -6.23 -27.71 15.63
C VAL A 334 -5.29 -26.85 16.48
N SER A 335 -5.82 -26.12 17.47
CA SER A 335 -4.97 -25.34 18.38
C SER A 335 -4.06 -26.24 19.23
N GLY A 336 -4.58 -27.36 19.72
CA GLY A 336 -3.80 -28.36 20.46
C GLY A 336 -2.71 -28.99 19.61
N PHE A 337 -2.98 -29.28 18.34
CA PHE A 337 -1.99 -29.78 17.38
C PHE A 337 -0.88 -28.76 17.12
N LEU A 338 -1.22 -27.50 16.84
CA LEU A 338 -0.23 -26.44 16.61
C LEU A 338 0.63 -26.18 17.84
N SER A 339 0.01 -26.12 19.02
CA SER A 339 0.74 -25.92 20.28
C SER A 339 1.66 -27.11 20.61
N ALA A 340 1.22 -28.33 20.34
CA ALA A 340 2.06 -29.52 20.46
C ALA A 340 3.22 -29.51 19.45
N MET A 341 3.00 -28.99 18.24
CA MET A 341 4.06 -28.83 17.24
C MET A 341 5.06 -27.72 17.57
N ASP A 342 4.60 -26.58 18.09
CA ASP A 342 5.48 -25.50 18.56
C ASP A 342 6.40 -25.99 19.69
N ASN A 343 5.84 -26.75 20.65
CA ASN A 343 6.62 -27.38 21.72
C ASN A 343 7.63 -28.38 21.15
N PHE A 344 7.20 -29.24 20.22
CA PHE A 344 8.06 -30.25 19.58
C PHE A 344 9.23 -29.63 18.81
N VAL A 345 9.00 -28.52 18.10
CA VAL A 345 10.07 -27.82 17.36
C VAL A 345 10.98 -27.04 18.30
N SER A 346 10.43 -26.40 19.34
CA SER A 346 11.23 -25.75 20.39
C SER A 346 12.16 -26.73 21.14
N GLU A 347 11.76 -28.00 21.26
CA GLU A 347 12.59 -29.07 21.82
C GLU A 347 13.69 -29.57 20.86
N LEU A 348 13.48 -29.46 19.55
CA LEU A 348 14.43 -29.91 18.51
C LEU A 348 15.43 -28.83 18.09
N SER A 349 15.04 -27.56 18.13
CA SER A 349 15.90 -26.43 17.80
C SER A 349 16.51 -25.85 19.08
N ALA A 350 17.83 -25.96 19.27
CA ALA A 350 18.56 -25.29 20.35
C ALA A 350 18.51 -23.74 20.30
N GLN A 351 17.73 -23.19 19.38
CA GLN A 351 17.38 -21.77 19.23
C GLN A 351 15.86 -21.67 19.19
N SER A 352 15.30 -20.66 19.84
CA SER A 352 13.86 -20.35 19.90
C SER A 352 13.32 -19.90 18.53
N SER A 353 13.23 -20.82 17.57
CA SER A 353 12.58 -20.58 16.28
C SER A 353 11.17 -21.13 16.29
N SER A 354 10.17 -20.26 16.12
CA SER A 354 8.79 -20.66 15.86
C SER A 354 8.66 -21.42 14.53
N LEU A 355 7.70 -22.33 14.45
CA LEU A 355 7.47 -23.14 13.25
C LEU A 355 6.80 -22.28 12.16
N ASN A 356 7.57 -21.89 11.14
CA ASN A 356 7.08 -20.95 10.12
C ASN A 356 6.26 -21.63 9.01
N GLU A 357 6.52 -22.89 8.66
CA GLU A 357 5.78 -23.61 7.62
C GLU A 357 5.74 -25.12 7.88
N ILE A 358 4.55 -25.74 7.77
CA ILE A 358 4.36 -27.20 7.85
C ILE A 358 3.73 -27.68 6.53
N SER A 359 4.33 -28.69 5.90
CA SER A 359 3.72 -29.40 4.77
C SER A 359 3.35 -30.81 5.18
N TYR A 360 2.05 -31.14 5.15
CA TYR A 360 1.57 -32.49 5.47
C TYR A 360 0.44 -32.91 4.53
N LYS A 361 0.68 -33.96 3.73
CA LYS A 361 -0.30 -34.62 2.85
C LYS A 361 -1.14 -33.66 1.99
N GLY A 362 -0.53 -32.60 1.46
CA GLY A 362 -1.21 -31.61 0.60
C GLY A 362 -1.87 -30.45 1.34
N PHE A 363 -1.70 -30.36 2.66
CA PHE A 363 -2.01 -29.17 3.46
C PHE A 363 -0.73 -28.44 3.83
N TYR A 364 -0.75 -27.12 3.68
CA TYR A 364 0.31 -26.21 4.08
C TYR A 364 -0.21 -25.36 5.23
N VAL A 365 0.54 -25.30 6.32
CA VAL A 365 0.26 -24.41 7.45
C VAL A 365 1.33 -23.34 7.47
N GLN A 366 0.93 -22.09 7.27
CA GLN A 366 1.79 -20.93 7.41
C GLN A 366 1.57 -20.33 8.80
N GLY A 367 2.60 -20.43 9.64
CA GLY A 367 2.63 -19.82 10.96
C GLY A 367 3.32 -18.46 10.91
N LEU A 368 2.72 -17.43 11.50
CA LEU A 368 3.39 -16.16 11.80
C LEU A 368 3.00 -15.70 13.20
N SER A 369 3.92 -15.04 13.89
CA SER A 369 3.70 -14.50 15.23
C SER A 369 3.94 -13.00 15.24
N GLY A 370 3.06 -12.26 15.91
CA GLY A 370 3.27 -10.88 16.36
C GLY A 370 3.57 -10.84 17.85
N ASP A 371 3.44 -9.67 18.46
CA ASP A 371 3.74 -9.46 19.89
C ASP A 371 2.64 -10.05 20.79
N LEU A 372 1.38 -9.92 20.39
CA LEU A 372 0.21 -10.31 21.19
C LEU A 372 -0.47 -11.57 20.65
N ILE A 373 -0.44 -11.79 19.34
CA ILE A 373 -1.11 -12.91 18.68
C ILE A 373 -0.17 -13.73 17.80
N LYS A 374 -0.56 -14.98 17.55
CA LYS A 374 -0.01 -15.80 16.47
C LYS A 374 -1.13 -16.24 15.55
N ILE A 375 -0.77 -16.47 14.30
CA ILE A 375 -1.70 -16.89 13.26
C ILE A 375 -1.23 -18.20 12.66
N ALA A 376 -2.19 -19.08 12.46
CA ALA A 376 -2.03 -20.25 11.60
C ALA A 376 -2.97 -20.13 10.41
N LEU A 377 -2.39 -20.00 9.21
CA LEU A 377 -3.10 -20.00 7.95
C LEU A 377 -2.98 -21.38 7.28
N PHE A 378 -4.11 -21.99 6.97
CA PHE A 378 -4.20 -23.29 6.32
C PHE A 378 -4.50 -23.13 4.84
N LEU A 379 -3.64 -23.73 4.01
CA LEU A 379 -3.64 -23.61 2.56
C LEU A 379 -3.51 -24.97 1.88
N THR A 380 -3.94 -25.07 0.61
CA THR A 380 -3.68 -26.24 -0.25
C THR A 380 -2.38 -26.14 -1.05
N LYS A 381 -1.75 -24.96 -1.05
CA LYS A 381 -0.47 -24.65 -1.70
C LYS A 381 0.38 -23.81 -0.74
N PRO A 382 1.72 -23.83 -0.87
CA PRO A 382 2.58 -23.02 -0.02
C PRO A 382 2.26 -21.53 -0.21
N ALA A 383 2.36 -20.77 0.89
CA ALA A 383 2.22 -19.31 0.84
C ALA A 383 3.43 -18.70 0.13
N ASP A 384 3.19 -17.80 -0.82
CA ASP A 384 4.25 -16.99 -1.40
C ASP A 384 4.59 -15.80 -0.51
N GLU A 385 5.64 -15.08 -0.88
CA GLU A 385 6.13 -13.91 -0.14
C GLU A 385 5.07 -12.82 0.02
N ILE A 386 4.27 -12.58 -1.04
CA ILE A 386 3.16 -11.62 -1.02
C ILE A 386 2.16 -11.97 0.07
N LEU A 387 1.73 -13.24 0.14
CA LEU A 387 0.79 -13.68 1.17
C LEU A 387 1.40 -13.61 2.58
N LYS A 388 2.70 -13.91 2.72
CA LYS A 388 3.43 -13.79 4.01
C LYS A 388 3.48 -12.35 4.50
N GLU A 389 3.82 -11.39 3.64
CA GLU A 389 3.81 -9.96 3.96
C GLU A 389 2.41 -9.47 4.34
N ARG A 390 1.38 -9.90 3.60
CA ARG A 390 -0.02 -9.56 3.90
C ARG A 390 -0.49 -10.09 5.25
N LEU A 391 -0.10 -11.30 5.62
CA LEU A 391 -0.40 -11.86 6.93
C LEU A 391 0.29 -11.05 8.04
N MET A 392 1.53 -10.63 7.80
CA MET A 392 2.26 -9.80 8.77
C MET A 392 1.58 -8.44 8.97
N TYR A 393 1.14 -7.82 7.87
CA TYR A 393 0.33 -6.60 7.92
C TYR A 393 -0.97 -6.81 8.72
N PHE A 394 -1.68 -7.92 8.49
CA PHE A 394 -2.87 -8.24 9.26
C PHE A 394 -2.60 -8.37 10.75
N ILE A 395 -1.51 -9.04 11.14
CA ILE A 395 -1.12 -9.18 12.55
C ILE A 395 -0.91 -7.81 13.17
N ASN A 396 -0.06 -6.97 12.57
CA ASN A 396 0.24 -5.64 13.10
C ASN A 396 -1.02 -4.77 13.22
N LYS A 397 -1.90 -4.81 12.21
CA LYS A 397 -3.16 -4.08 12.24
C LYS A 397 -4.11 -4.63 13.30
N PHE A 398 -4.21 -5.96 13.43
CA PHE A 398 -5.06 -6.59 14.43
C PHE A 398 -4.61 -6.24 15.84
N GLU A 399 -3.31 -6.28 16.10
CA GLU A 399 -2.75 -5.92 17.41
C GLU A 399 -2.98 -4.44 17.72
N SER A 400 -2.79 -3.55 16.75
CA SER A 400 -3.08 -2.12 16.91
C SER A 400 -4.57 -1.87 17.21
N ASP A 401 -5.48 -2.43 16.42
CA ASP A 401 -6.92 -2.15 16.49
C ASP A 401 -7.61 -2.85 17.68
N PHE A 402 -7.05 -3.96 18.18
CA PHE A 402 -7.67 -4.81 19.20
C PHE A 402 -6.85 -5.00 20.47
N LYS A 403 -5.73 -4.27 20.67
CA LYS A 403 -4.87 -4.37 21.86
C LYS A 403 -5.62 -4.41 23.18
N ASP A 404 -6.54 -3.46 23.38
CA ASP A 404 -7.29 -3.32 24.62
C ASP A 404 -8.24 -4.50 24.83
N LYS A 405 -8.89 -4.94 23.74
CA LYS A 405 -9.80 -6.11 23.74
C LYS A 405 -9.05 -7.42 24.01
N ILE A 406 -7.82 -7.56 23.50
CA ILE A 406 -6.96 -8.72 23.79
C ILE A 406 -6.62 -8.74 25.27
N THR A 407 -6.33 -7.56 25.86
CA THR A 407 -6.04 -7.44 27.29
C THR A 407 -7.26 -7.78 28.14
N GLU A 408 -8.44 -7.24 27.80
CA GLU A 408 -9.72 -7.57 28.46
C GLU A 408 -10.04 -9.07 28.37
N PHE A 409 -9.78 -9.69 27.22
CA PHE A 409 -9.92 -11.13 27.06
C PHE A 409 -8.99 -11.94 27.95
N ARG A 410 -7.73 -11.51 28.13
CA ARG A 410 -6.79 -12.21 29.01
C ARG A 410 -7.25 -12.19 30.47
N GLU A 411 -7.99 -11.17 30.88
CA GLU A 411 -8.57 -11.05 32.21
C GLU A 411 -9.88 -11.83 32.38
N SER A 412 -10.76 -11.78 31.38
CA SER A 412 -12.13 -12.32 31.45
C SER A 412 -12.28 -13.74 30.90
N GLY A 413 -11.41 -14.15 29.97
CA GLY A 413 -11.55 -15.37 29.16
C GLY A 413 -12.68 -15.30 28.12
N ASP A 414 -13.34 -14.15 27.94
CA ASP A 414 -14.49 -14.04 27.05
C ASP A 414 -14.10 -13.82 25.59
N VAL A 415 -14.22 -14.87 24.78
CA VAL A 415 -13.96 -14.83 23.33
C VAL A 415 -15.10 -14.21 22.51
N SER A 416 -16.25 -13.91 23.12
CA SER A 416 -17.42 -13.38 22.42
C SER A 416 -17.15 -12.07 21.69
N ILE A 417 -16.22 -11.25 22.24
CA ILE A 417 -15.79 -9.95 21.70
C ILE A 417 -15.15 -10.08 20.30
N PHE A 418 -14.52 -11.23 20.03
CA PHE A 418 -13.83 -11.51 18.78
C PHE A 418 -14.68 -12.33 17.80
N ARG A 419 -15.55 -13.20 18.33
CA ARG A 419 -16.41 -14.06 17.52
C ARG A 419 -17.40 -13.21 16.73
N GLN A 420 -17.45 -13.45 15.41
CA GLN A 420 -18.37 -12.76 14.46
C GLN A 420 -18.17 -11.24 14.34
N ASN A 421 -17.01 -10.73 14.76
CA ASN A 421 -16.69 -9.32 14.55
C ASN A 421 -16.52 -9.04 13.04
N LYS A 422 -17.42 -8.22 12.48
CA LYS A 422 -17.44 -7.90 11.04
C LYS A 422 -16.15 -7.23 10.56
N GLN A 423 -15.50 -6.43 11.41
CA GLN A 423 -14.24 -5.76 11.08
C GLN A 423 -13.12 -6.79 10.88
N ILE A 424 -13.00 -7.76 11.79
CA ILE A 424 -11.99 -8.83 11.70
C ILE A 424 -12.22 -9.67 10.44
N VAL A 425 -13.47 -10.06 10.16
CA VAL A 425 -13.81 -10.81 8.94
C VAL A 425 -13.46 -10.00 7.68
N SER A 426 -13.70 -8.69 7.69
CA SER A 426 -13.32 -7.82 6.57
C SER A 426 -11.80 -7.77 6.38
N MET A 427 -11.03 -7.64 7.46
CA MET A 427 -9.56 -7.66 7.41
C MET A 427 -9.02 -8.98 6.84
N ILE A 428 -9.60 -10.12 7.25
CA ILE A 428 -9.22 -11.42 6.71
C ILE A 428 -9.54 -11.54 5.22
N LYS A 429 -10.69 -11.03 4.78
CA LYS A 429 -11.02 -11.00 3.35
C LYS A 429 -10.04 -10.13 2.56
N ASP A 430 -9.65 -8.98 3.10
CA ASP A 430 -8.72 -8.06 2.45
C ASP A 430 -7.33 -8.69 2.23
N ILE A 431 -6.79 -9.45 3.20
CA ILE A 431 -5.50 -10.16 2.98
C ILE A 431 -5.59 -11.30 1.97
N LEU A 432 -6.78 -11.81 1.68
CA LEU A 432 -6.97 -12.83 0.66
C LEU A 432 -7.19 -12.21 -0.72
N LYS A 433 -7.73 -10.99 -0.82
CA LYS A 433 -8.01 -10.27 -2.07
C LYS A 433 -6.73 -9.75 -2.74
N VAL A 434 -6.28 -10.35 -3.85
CA VAL A 434 -5.25 -9.86 -4.77
C VAL A 434 -5.82 -9.88 -6.16
#